data_AF-A0A936B391-F1
#
_entry.id   AF-A0A936B391-F1
#
_cell.length_a   1.000
_cell.length_b   1.000
_cell.length_c   1.000
_cell.angle_alpha   90.00
_cell.angle_beta   90.00
_cell.angle_gamma   90.00
#
_symmetry.space_group_name_H-M   'P 1'
#
loop_
_entity.id
_entity.type
_entity.pdbx_description
1 polymer ?
#
loop_
_entity_poly.entity_id
_entity_poly.type
_entity_poly.pdbx_seq_one_letter_code
_entity_poly.pdbx_strand_id
1 'polypeptide(L)' 'MSANINVRHIALNIGFDIEKQKATGSAEITLSPVVFSNVIFLDAANMTIHSVSAKGKPLNFEYDKEKKTKT' A
#
# COMPACT_ATOMS: atom_id res chain seq x y z
N MET A 1 2.37 16.48 6.79
CA MET A 1 1.01 15.95 6.57
C MET A 1 0.70 15.03 7.74
N SER A 2 -0.33 15.29 8.55
CA SER A 2 -0.78 14.33 9.57
C SER A 2 -1.50 13.18 8.87
N ALA A 3 -1.21 11.94 9.25
CA ALA A 3 -1.96 10.79 8.72
C ALA A 3 -3.43 10.94 9.11
N ASN A 4 -4.33 11.05 8.12
CA ASN A 4 -5.79 11.13 8.33
C ASN A 4 -6.41 9.76 8.73
N ILE A 5 -5.56 8.81 9.08
CA ILE A 5 -5.90 7.44 9.45
C ILE A 5 -5.16 7.05 10.73
N ASN A 6 -5.82 6.25 11.54
CA ASN A 6 -5.22 5.53 12.66
C ASN A 6 -5.06 4.07 12.25
N VAL A 7 -3.81 3.61 12.10
CA VAL A 7 -3.51 2.20 11.75
C VAL A 7 -3.45 1.38 13.04
N ARG A 8 -4.27 0.33 13.12
CA ARG A 8 -4.40 -0.54 14.30
C ARG A 8 -3.63 -1.84 14.15
N HIS A 9 -3.54 -2.36 12.94
CA HIS A 9 -2.88 -3.64 12.66
C HIS A 9 -2.38 -3.71 11.23
N ILE A 10 -1.24 -4.37 11.03
CA ILE A 10 -0.67 -4.71 9.73
C ILE A 10 -0.30 -6.18 9.76
N ALA A 11 -0.85 -6.98 8.85
CA ALA A 11 -0.39 -8.33 8.57
C ALA A 11 0.35 -8.33 7.23
N LEU A 12 1.54 -8.95 7.21
CA LEU A 12 2.35 -9.09 6.00
C LEU A 12 2.44 -10.57 5.65
N ASN A 13 2.06 -10.92 4.43
CA ASN A 13 2.30 -12.23 3.85
C ASN A 13 3.25 -12.05 2.67
N ILE A 14 4.55 -12.26 2.91
CA ILE A 14 5.61 -11.94 1.97
C ILE A 14 6.42 -13.21 1.68
N GLY A 15 6.57 -13.53 0.41
CA GLY A 15 7.54 -14.50 -0.10
C GLY A 15 8.76 -13.80 -0.67
N PHE A 16 9.94 -14.37 -0.44
CA PHE A 16 11.21 -13.87 -0.97
C PHE A 16 11.77 -14.85 -2.00
N ASP A 17 11.96 -14.37 -3.23
CA ASP A 17 12.76 -15.02 -4.24
C ASP A 17 14.18 -14.45 -4.14
N ILE A 18 15.07 -15.19 -3.47
CA ILE A 18 16.43 -14.75 -3.18
C ILE A 18 17.26 -14.65 -4.47
N GLU A 19 17.07 -15.57 -5.42
CA GLU A 19 17.79 -15.57 -6.69
C GLU A 19 17.43 -14.35 -7.54
N LYS A 20 16.14 -14.01 -7.59
CA LYS A 20 15.65 -12.84 -8.33
C LYS A 20 15.74 -11.54 -7.53
N GLN A 21 16.14 -11.61 -6.25
CA GLN A 21 16.16 -10.49 -5.31
C GLN A 21 14.81 -9.74 -5.27
N LYS A 22 13.71 -10.50 -5.22
CA LYS A 22 12.35 -9.95 -5.25
C LYS A 22 11.53 -10.41 -4.07
N ALA A 23 10.71 -9.50 -3.56
CA ALA A 23 9.66 -9.81 -2.61
C ALA A 23 8.30 -9.68 -3.30
N THR A 24 7.43 -10.67 -3.10
CA THR A 24 6.05 -10.64 -3.58
C THR A 24 5.12 -11.06 -2.45
N GLY A 25 3.92 -10.48 -2.41
CA GLY A 25 3.04 -10.74 -1.29
C GLY A 25 1.87 -9.77 -1.17
N SER A 26 1.22 -9.83 -0.02
CA SER A 26 0.13 -8.94 0.36
C SER A 26 0.39 -8.29 1.72
N ALA A 27 -0.16 -7.10 1.89
CA ALA A 27 -0.28 -6.42 3.17
C ALA A 27 -1.76 -6.20 3.47
N GLU A 28 -2.22 -6.66 4.62
CA GLU A 28 -3.56 -6.38 5.13
C GLU A 28 -3.47 -5.35 6.25
N ILE A 29 -4.12 -4.20 6.06
CA ILE A 29 -4.05 -3.06 6.97
C ILE A 29 -5.43 -2.84 7.59
N THR A 30 -5.52 -2.93 8.92
CA THR A 30 -6.69 -2.50 9.67
C THR A 30 -6.47 -1.07 10.13
N LEU A 31 -7.35 -0.16 9.73
CA LEU A 31 -7.27 1.25 10.06
C LEU A 31 -8.65 1.84 10.39
N SER A 32 -8.66 3.03 10.96
CA SER A 32 -9.85 3.84 11.16
C SER A 32 -9.56 5.27 10.70
N PRO A 33 -10.39 5.89 9.84
CA PRO A 33 -10.23 7.29 9.48
C PRO A 33 -10.36 8.18 10.72
N VAL A 34 -9.49 9.19 10.84
CA VAL A 34 -9.56 10.22 11.90
C VAL A 34 -10.51 11.35 11.47
N VAL A 35 -10.65 11.55 10.17
CA VAL A 35 -11.62 12.47 9.55
C VAL A 35 -12.40 11.72 8.47
N PHE A 36 -13.60 12.19 8.15
CA PHE A 36 -14.38 11.61 7.04
C PHE A 36 -13.60 11.78 5.72
N SER A 37 -13.38 10.66 5.02
CA SER A 37 -12.72 10.66 3.73
C SER A 37 -13.12 9.43 2.94
N ASN A 38 -13.25 9.60 1.62
CA ASN A 38 -13.41 8.51 0.65
C ASN A 38 -12.08 8.07 0.04
N VAL A 39 -10.98 8.74 0.41
CA VAL A 39 -9.62 8.50 -0.11
C VAL A 39 -8.67 8.32 1.06
N ILE A 40 -7.78 7.32 0.95
CA ILE A 40 -6.72 7.07 1.91
C ILE A 40 -5.40 7.10 1.14
N PHE A 41 -4.44 7.86 1.66
CA PHE A 41 -3.08 7.93 1.12
C PHE A 41 -2.20 6.96 1.90
N LEU A 42 -1.46 6.12 1.19
CA LEU A 42 -0.48 5.20 1.73
C LEU A 42 0.85 5.43 1.02
N ASP A 43 1.94 5.43 1.78
CA ASP A 43 3.27 5.54 1.22
C ASP A 43 3.70 4.21 0.60
N ALA A 44 4.16 4.27 -0.65
CA ALA A 44 4.75 3.12 -1.34
C ALA A 44 5.85 3.61 -2.27
N ALA A 45 7.03 2.98 -2.21
CA ALA A 45 8.16 3.33 -3.07
C ALA A 45 8.73 2.06 -3.72
N ASN A 46 9.02 2.13 -5.02
CA ASN A 46 9.58 1.02 -5.79
C ASN A 46 8.73 -0.27 -5.76
N MET A 47 7.40 -0.14 -5.68
CA MET A 47 6.48 -1.27 -5.66
C MET A 47 5.72 -1.39 -6.99
N THR A 48 5.30 -2.61 -7.33
CA THR A 48 4.24 -2.83 -8.32
C THR A 48 3.01 -3.29 -7.58
N ILE A 49 1.95 -2.47 -7.58
CA ILE A 49 0.68 -2.79 -6.93
C ILE A 49 -0.22 -3.48 -7.95
N HIS A 50 -0.54 -4.74 -7.70
CA HIS A 50 -1.38 -5.54 -8.61
C HIS A 50 -2.87 -5.29 -8.39
N SER A 51 -3.29 -5.14 -7.13
CA SER A 51 -4.68 -4.90 -6.77
C SER A 51 -4.77 -4.29 -5.37
N VAL A 52 -5.88 -3.58 -5.13
CA VAL A 52 -6.26 -3.09 -3.81
C VAL A 52 -7.72 -3.47 -3.59
N SER A 53 -8.05 -3.94 -2.40
CA SER A 53 -9.42 -4.28 -2.03
C SER A 53 -9.70 -3.94 -0.57
N ALA A 54 -10.96 -3.70 -0.24
CA ALA A 54 -11.43 -3.52 1.12
C ALA A 54 -12.68 -4.36 1.34
N LYS A 55 -12.70 -5.16 2.42
CA LYS A 55 -13.82 -6.04 2.78
C LYS A 55 -14.26 -6.92 1.59
N GLY A 56 -13.30 -7.45 0.84
CA GLY A 56 -13.53 -8.31 -0.33
C GLY A 56 -13.96 -7.59 -1.60
N LYS A 57 -14.09 -6.26 -1.60
CA LYS A 57 -14.46 -5.48 -2.79
C LYS A 57 -13.23 -4.81 -3.40
N PRO A 58 -12.99 -4.96 -4.72
CA PRO A 58 -11.93 -4.22 -5.40
C PRO A 58 -12.13 -2.70 -5.25
N LEU A 59 -11.02 -1.98 -5.12
CA LEU A 59 -11.01 -0.52 -5.06
C LEU A 59 -10.22 0.05 -6.24
N ASN A 60 -10.65 1.23 -6.68
CA ASN A 60 -9.81 2.06 -7.54
C ASN A 60 -8.65 2.61 -6.70
N PHE A 61 -7.45 2.60 -7.28
CA PHE A 61 -6.27 3.19 -6.64
C PHE A 61 -5.42 3.91 -7.69
N GLU A 62 -4.77 4.98 -7.26
CA GLU A 62 -3.75 5.67 -8.02
C GLU A 62 -2.41 5.47 -7.31
N TYR A 63 -1.36 5.19 -8.08
CA TYR A 63 -0.02 5.02 -7.56
C TYR A 63 0.95 5.89 -8.36
N ASP A 64 1.39 6.98 -7.75
CA ASP A 64 2.38 7.85 -8.35
C ASP A 64 3.77 7.19 -8.25
N LYS A 65 4.26 6.69 -9.38
CA LYS A 65 5.62 6.20 -9.49
C LYS A 65 6.52 7.44 -9.62
N GLU A 66 7.02 7.98 -8.51
CA GLU A 66 8.07 8.99 -8.57
C GLU A 66 9.28 8.40 -9.33
N LYS A 67 9.40 8.67 -10.64
CA LYS A 67 10.65 8.52 -11.38
C LYS A 67 11.54 9.70 -11.03
N LYS A 68 12.32 9.59 -9.96
CA LYS A 68 13.50 10.45 -9.80
C LYS A 68 14.64 9.89 -10.64
N THR A 69 14.60 10.12 -11.95
CA THR A 69 15.82 10.18 -12.76
C THR A 69 16.64 11.38 -12.28
N LYS A 70 17.63 11.13 -11.41
CA LYS A 70 18.72 12.09 -11.22
C LYS A 70 19.63 12.02 -12.44
N THR A 71 19.68 13.13 -13.18
CA THR A 71 20.84 13.58 -13.98
C THR A 71 22.12 13.56 -13.16
#